data_AF-A0A966JLG9-F1
#
_entry.id   AF-A0A966JLG9-F1
#
_cell.length_a   1.000
_cell.length_b   1.000
_cell.length_c   1.000
_cell.angle_alpha   90.00
_cell.angle_beta   90.00
_cell.angle_gamma   90.00
#
_symmetry.space_group_name_H-M   'P 1'
#
loop_
_entity.id
_entity.type
_entity.pdbx_description
1 polymer ?
#
loop_
_entity_poly.entity_id
_entity_poly.type
_entity_poly.pdbx_seq_one_letter_code
_entity_poly.pdbx_strand_id
1 'polypeptide(L)'
;MAFEPDYSKVFFPNQIKAASDIVATFVESHRLYNLGIRDKPLPFFSLLWAQVQSGKSGTFHCIARMMYWRGLIDHVYILCGSSETTLRNQAIKDTLAYQSDIIDDFEVIFRQDFKKRLPSSNNPLRLERALFIIDESHMDQDNNQQLNLLLSSYGLSLAGSLPLMYDLNTFIVSVDATPYAEVLASFHSDSLPKYIHKMLPGDDYIGPMHLYHSGHLHNALPFIDANFHRIGDIIRKYAAGKYAIFRTRGYKTKLLINICKAYKFDIRYYTMNRNTIVVTDDEKTSLVRQSLQDKPSNTTVVIISGRLRAGKILPKEHIGLLWESAPKSNTDVLIQGLWGRACGYYSSPPPHIFLPLNHLIISGELDRYSSCHGEPRFPGNPSLSRLDGASIPRFAANIIKSSLSIRPKSSFARGTKVPL
;
A
#
# COMPACT_ATOMS: atom_id res chain seq x y z
N MET A 1 -0.58 -37.62 -10.03
CA MET A 1 -0.53 -36.24 -10.54
C MET A 1 -1.54 -35.45 -9.72
N ALA A 2 -1.10 -34.44 -8.98
CA ALA A 2 -2.04 -33.51 -8.36
C ALA A 2 -2.76 -32.76 -9.49
N PHE A 3 -4.08 -32.62 -9.37
CA PHE A 3 -4.88 -31.83 -10.29
C PHE A 3 -4.47 -30.36 -10.14
N GLU A 4 -3.80 -29.78 -11.14
CA GLU A 4 -3.50 -28.34 -11.12
C GLU A 4 -4.77 -27.58 -11.58
N PRO A 5 -5.39 -26.76 -10.72
CA PRO A 5 -6.61 -26.07 -11.08
C PRO A 5 -6.34 -25.02 -12.17
N ASP A 6 -7.35 -24.77 -12.99
CA ASP A 6 -7.33 -23.68 -13.97
C ASP A 6 -7.45 -22.32 -13.26
N TYR A 7 -6.30 -21.70 -12.97
CA TYR A 7 -6.22 -20.41 -12.28
C TYR A 7 -6.88 -19.26 -13.05
N SER A 8 -7.03 -19.37 -14.37
CA SER A 8 -7.59 -18.29 -15.22
C SER A 8 -9.07 -18.01 -14.95
N LYS A 9 -9.77 -18.94 -14.29
CA LYS A 9 -11.17 -18.77 -13.86
C LYS A 9 -11.34 -17.82 -12.68
N VAL A 10 -10.26 -17.57 -11.93
CA VAL A 10 -10.30 -16.83 -10.66
C VAL A 10 -9.37 -15.62 -10.69
N PHE A 11 -8.22 -15.74 -11.35
CA PHE A 11 -7.17 -14.73 -11.34
C PHE A 11 -6.92 -14.15 -12.72
N PHE A 12 -6.52 -12.88 -12.75
CA PHE A 12 -6.17 -12.19 -13.98
C PHE A 12 -4.79 -12.63 -14.50
N PRO A 13 -4.52 -12.54 -15.83
CA PRO A 13 -3.26 -13.00 -16.43
C PRO A 13 -2.01 -12.41 -15.78
N ASN A 14 -2.02 -11.11 -15.45
CA ASN A 14 -0.89 -10.44 -14.82
C ASN A 14 -0.64 -10.93 -13.38
N GLN A 15 -1.69 -11.31 -12.65
CA GLN A 15 -1.60 -11.92 -11.31
C GLN A 15 -1.02 -13.32 -11.39
N ILE A 16 -1.52 -14.15 -12.32
CA ILE A 16 -1.03 -15.52 -12.56
C ILE A 16 0.45 -15.49 -12.93
N LYS A 17 0.86 -14.58 -13.82
CA LYS A 17 2.26 -14.43 -14.23
C LYS A 17 3.16 -14.10 -13.03
N ALA A 18 2.84 -13.05 -12.29
CA ALA A 18 3.63 -12.63 -11.14
C ALA A 18 3.67 -13.71 -10.03
N ALA A 19 2.55 -14.40 -9.81
CA ALA A 19 2.50 -15.52 -8.88
C ALA A 19 3.37 -16.69 -9.33
N SER A 20 3.29 -17.06 -10.61
CA SER A 20 4.10 -18.13 -11.20
C SER A 20 5.59 -17.85 -11.09
N ASP A 21 6.02 -16.60 -11.30
CA ASP A 21 7.42 -16.19 -11.16
C ASP A 21 7.92 -16.39 -9.72
N ILE A 22 7.14 -15.99 -8.71
CA ILE A 22 7.48 -16.19 -7.29
C ILE A 22 7.51 -17.68 -6.93
N VAL A 23 6.51 -18.44 -7.36
CA VAL A 23 6.43 -19.88 -7.06
C VAL A 23 7.57 -20.64 -7.73
N ALA A 24 7.95 -20.29 -8.96
CA ALA A 24 9.09 -20.87 -9.64
C ALA A 24 10.39 -20.63 -8.86
N THR A 25 10.57 -19.42 -8.31
CA THR A 25 11.69 -19.10 -7.42
C THR A 25 11.70 -19.99 -6.19
N PHE A 26 10.56 -20.17 -5.50
CA PHE A 26 10.48 -21.04 -4.32
C PHE A 26 10.71 -22.53 -4.64
N VAL A 27 10.15 -23.03 -5.75
CA VAL A 27 10.37 -24.41 -6.20
C VAL A 27 11.84 -24.67 -6.47
N GLU A 28 12.51 -23.76 -7.18
CA GLU A 28 13.93 -23.90 -7.48
C GLU A 28 14.78 -23.83 -6.20
N SER A 29 14.46 -22.92 -5.27
CA SER A 29 15.11 -22.85 -3.97
C SER A 29 15.00 -24.16 -3.19
N HIS A 30 13.80 -24.72 -3.11
CA HIS A 30 13.54 -25.99 -2.43
C HIS A 30 14.29 -27.15 -3.09
N ARG A 31 14.32 -27.20 -4.43
CA ARG A 31 15.05 -28.21 -5.19
C ARG A 31 16.56 -28.15 -4.92
N LEU A 32 17.15 -26.95 -4.96
CA LEU A 32 18.57 -26.75 -4.69
C LEU A 32 18.94 -27.12 -3.25
N TYR A 33 18.06 -26.79 -2.28
CA TYR A 33 18.23 -27.17 -0.88
C TYR A 33 18.35 -28.69 -0.71
N ASN A 34 17.42 -29.43 -1.33
CA ASN A 34 17.37 -30.89 -1.24
C ASN A 34 18.57 -31.58 -1.91
N LEU A 35 19.21 -30.91 -2.87
CA LEU A 35 20.46 -31.37 -3.48
C LEU A 35 21.71 -31.05 -2.65
N GLY A 36 21.55 -30.43 -1.48
CA GLY A 36 22.66 -30.00 -0.63
C GLY A 36 23.42 -28.79 -1.19
N ILE A 37 22.89 -28.12 -2.23
CA ILE A 37 23.53 -26.95 -2.85
C ILE A 37 23.23 -25.73 -1.99
N ARG A 38 24.18 -25.39 -1.11
CA ARG A 38 24.06 -24.26 -0.16
C ARG A 38 24.86 -23.03 -0.56
N ASP A 39 25.64 -23.11 -1.64
CA ASP A 39 26.57 -22.06 -2.08
C ASP A 39 25.88 -20.87 -2.73
N LYS A 40 24.57 -20.99 -3.02
CA LYS A 40 23.74 -19.91 -3.54
C LYS A 40 22.70 -19.50 -2.49
N PRO A 41 22.41 -18.18 -2.36
CA PRO A 41 21.29 -17.74 -1.55
C PRO A 41 19.99 -18.34 -2.11
N LEU A 42 19.36 -19.24 -1.35
CA LEU A 42 18.10 -19.87 -1.69
C LEU A 42 16.96 -18.99 -1.17
N PRO A 43 16.23 -18.25 -2.01
CA PRO A 43 15.13 -17.44 -1.52
C PRO A 43 13.98 -18.31 -1.07
N PHE A 44 13.72 -18.29 0.22
CA PHE A 44 12.42 -18.62 0.81
C PHE A 44 11.69 -17.35 1.25
N PHE A 45 12.25 -16.19 0.89
CA PHE A 45 11.71 -14.86 1.11
C PHE A 45 11.67 -14.09 -0.21
N SER A 46 10.48 -13.68 -0.64
CA SER A 46 10.26 -12.87 -1.84
C SER A 46 9.49 -11.59 -1.52
N LEU A 47 9.83 -10.49 -2.19
CA LEU A 47 9.08 -9.24 -2.18
C LEU A 47 8.25 -9.14 -3.46
N LEU A 48 6.92 -9.13 -3.34
CA LEU A 48 6.01 -8.76 -4.40
C LEU A 48 5.90 -7.23 -4.45
N TRP A 49 6.58 -6.63 -5.43
CA TRP A 49 6.53 -5.20 -5.67
C TRP A 49 5.48 -4.86 -6.74
N ALA A 50 4.40 -4.19 -6.35
CA ALA A 50 3.25 -4.01 -7.22
C ALA A 50 2.51 -2.70 -6.97
N GLN A 51 2.13 -1.99 -8.04
CA GLN A 51 1.49 -0.67 -7.93
C GLN A 51 0.19 -0.68 -7.09
N VAL A 52 -0.20 0.48 -6.55
CA VAL A 52 -1.45 0.62 -5.77
C VAL A 52 -2.67 0.20 -6.59
N GLN A 53 -3.54 -0.64 -6.04
CA GLN A 53 -4.73 -1.14 -6.74
C GLN A 53 -4.46 -1.87 -8.09
N SER A 54 -3.26 -2.42 -8.29
CA SER A 54 -2.93 -3.16 -9.53
C SER A 54 -3.37 -4.63 -9.52
N GLY A 55 -3.92 -5.12 -8.41
CA GLY A 55 -4.33 -6.53 -8.23
C GLY A 55 -3.47 -7.36 -7.27
N LYS A 56 -2.70 -6.71 -6.38
CA LYS A 56 -1.81 -7.36 -5.39
C LYS A 56 -2.43 -8.51 -4.61
N SER A 57 -3.63 -8.29 -4.07
CA SER A 57 -4.31 -9.28 -3.23
C SER A 57 -4.61 -10.57 -4.00
N GLY A 58 -5.14 -10.44 -5.22
CA GLY A 58 -5.32 -11.60 -6.09
C GLY A 58 -4.00 -12.31 -6.41
N THR A 59 -2.90 -11.58 -6.63
CA THR A 59 -1.59 -12.19 -6.87
C THR A 59 -1.11 -13.04 -5.69
N PHE A 60 -1.14 -12.51 -4.45
CA PHE A 60 -0.65 -13.30 -3.31
C PHE A 60 -1.57 -14.48 -2.98
N HIS A 61 -2.87 -14.37 -3.24
CA HIS A 61 -3.80 -15.50 -3.16
C HIS A 61 -3.50 -16.55 -4.23
N CYS A 62 -3.13 -16.13 -5.44
CA CYS A 62 -2.70 -17.04 -6.50
C CYS A 62 -1.41 -17.77 -6.13
N ILE A 63 -0.43 -17.08 -5.51
CA ILE A 63 0.81 -17.70 -4.97
C ILE A 63 0.45 -18.80 -3.98
N ALA A 64 -0.35 -18.47 -2.96
CA ALA A 64 -0.75 -19.41 -1.92
C ALA A 64 -1.40 -20.66 -2.51
N ARG A 65 -2.34 -20.46 -3.44
CA ARG A 65 -3.06 -21.55 -4.11
C ARG A 65 -2.12 -22.43 -4.92
N MET A 66 -1.23 -21.85 -5.72
CA MET A 66 -0.25 -22.59 -6.51
C MET A 66 0.69 -23.41 -5.64
N MET A 67 1.16 -22.86 -4.52
CA MET A 67 2.04 -23.58 -3.60
C MET A 67 1.32 -24.72 -2.90
N TYR A 68 0.07 -24.51 -2.48
CA TYR A 68 -0.78 -25.52 -1.85
C TYR A 68 -1.02 -26.72 -2.76
N TRP A 69 -1.48 -26.51 -3.99
CA TRP A 69 -1.77 -27.60 -4.94
C TRP A 69 -0.52 -28.35 -5.42
N ARG A 70 0.66 -27.71 -5.34
CA ARG A 70 1.95 -28.36 -5.59
C ARG A 70 2.48 -29.13 -4.36
N GLY A 71 1.77 -29.09 -3.24
CA GLY A 71 2.17 -29.74 -1.99
C GLY A 71 3.36 -29.07 -1.30
N LEU A 72 3.75 -27.85 -1.70
CA LEU A 72 4.86 -27.13 -1.07
C LEU A 72 4.47 -26.66 0.33
N ILE A 73 3.21 -26.30 0.53
CA ILE A 73 2.67 -25.82 1.78
C ILE A 73 1.36 -26.53 2.08
N ASP A 74 0.98 -26.54 3.36
CA ASP A 74 -0.34 -26.97 3.82
C ASP A 74 -1.00 -25.94 4.74
N HIS A 75 -0.32 -24.83 5.09
CA HIS A 75 -0.87 -23.71 5.87
C HIS A 75 -0.48 -22.35 5.30
N VAL A 76 -1.38 -21.38 5.38
CA VAL A 76 -1.18 -20.00 4.90
C VAL A 76 -1.59 -18.99 5.96
N TYR A 77 -0.68 -18.08 6.28
CA TYR A 77 -0.91 -16.95 7.18
C TYR A 77 -0.86 -15.64 6.40
N ILE A 78 -1.95 -14.87 6.41
CA ILE A 78 -1.98 -13.50 5.90
C ILE A 78 -1.84 -12.56 7.09
N LEU A 79 -0.66 -11.97 7.23
CA LEU A 79 -0.28 -11.07 8.32
C LEU A 79 -0.35 -9.61 7.87
N CYS A 80 -0.85 -8.74 8.74
CA CYS A 80 -0.82 -7.29 8.54
C CYS A 80 -0.61 -6.56 9.88
N GLY A 81 0.35 -5.63 9.95
CA GLY A 81 0.61 -4.79 11.13
C GLY A 81 -0.46 -3.73 11.41
N SER A 82 -1.47 -3.59 10.55
CA SER A 82 -2.58 -2.66 10.77
C SER A 82 -3.50 -3.13 11.90
N SER A 83 -4.05 -2.18 12.65
CA SER A 83 -5.13 -2.43 13.62
C SER A 83 -6.53 -2.09 13.05
N GLU A 84 -6.64 -1.85 11.73
CA GLU A 84 -7.89 -1.41 11.10
C GLU A 84 -8.83 -2.59 10.84
N THR A 85 -9.89 -2.71 11.65
CA THR A 85 -10.89 -3.80 11.55
C THR A 85 -11.52 -3.91 10.18
N THR A 86 -11.76 -2.79 9.49
CA THR A 86 -12.35 -2.83 8.14
C THR A 86 -11.40 -3.44 7.11
N LEU A 87 -10.09 -3.20 7.25
CA LEU A 87 -9.09 -3.81 6.38
C LEU A 87 -8.99 -5.33 6.66
N ARG A 88 -9.03 -5.73 7.94
CA ARG A 88 -9.09 -7.14 8.33
C ARG A 88 -10.31 -7.84 7.73
N ASN A 89 -11.49 -7.24 7.84
CA ASN A 89 -12.72 -7.83 7.31
C ASN A 89 -12.68 -7.94 5.79
N GLN A 90 -12.07 -6.97 5.10
CA GLN A 90 -11.84 -7.05 3.66
C GLN A 90 -10.91 -8.23 3.32
N ALA A 91 -9.78 -8.36 4.02
CA ALA A 91 -8.85 -9.46 3.81
C ALA A 91 -9.53 -10.84 4.04
N ILE A 92 -10.37 -10.98 5.07
CA ILE A 92 -11.15 -12.21 5.30
C ILE A 92 -12.12 -12.48 4.14
N LYS A 93 -12.86 -11.44 3.69
CA LYS A 93 -13.79 -11.56 2.56
C LYS A 93 -13.05 -11.98 1.28
N ASP A 94 -11.89 -11.39 1.03
CA ASP A 94 -11.06 -11.72 -0.12
C ASP A 94 -10.55 -13.17 -0.03
N THR A 95 -10.04 -13.60 1.13
CA THR A 95 -9.63 -15.00 1.34
C THR A 95 -10.78 -15.97 1.05
N LEU A 96 -11.98 -15.69 1.56
CA LEU A 96 -13.16 -16.52 1.29
C LEU A 96 -13.50 -16.56 -0.21
N ALA A 97 -13.36 -15.44 -0.91
CA ALA A 97 -13.65 -15.36 -2.34
C ALA A 97 -12.61 -16.10 -3.20
N TYR A 98 -11.33 -16.03 -2.85
CA TYR A 98 -10.24 -16.63 -3.63
C TYR A 98 -9.94 -18.09 -3.26
N GLN A 99 -10.28 -18.52 -2.03
CA GLN A 99 -9.81 -19.77 -1.43
C GLN A 99 -10.93 -20.61 -0.81
N SER A 100 -12.16 -20.48 -1.31
CA SER A 100 -13.35 -21.14 -0.74
C SER A 100 -13.22 -22.66 -0.57
N ASP A 101 -12.40 -23.31 -1.39
CA ASP A 101 -12.17 -24.76 -1.40
C ASP A 101 -11.03 -25.23 -0.49
N ILE A 102 -10.21 -24.32 0.05
CA ILE A 102 -9.07 -24.62 0.93
C ILE A 102 -9.01 -23.67 2.14
N ILE A 103 -10.16 -23.11 2.52
CA ILE A 103 -10.24 -22.01 3.49
C ILE A 103 -9.76 -22.39 4.90
N ASP A 104 -9.91 -23.66 5.29
CA ASP A 104 -9.55 -24.15 6.63
C ASP A 104 -8.03 -24.09 6.89
N ASP A 105 -7.23 -24.02 5.82
CA ASP A 105 -5.77 -23.90 5.86
C ASP A 105 -5.28 -22.43 5.78
N PHE A 106 -6.21 -21.46 5.78
CA PHE A 106 -5.91 -20.03 5.69
C PHE A 106 -6.28 -19.28 6.96
N GLU A 107 -5.36 -18.45 7.44
CA GLU A 107 -5.57 -17.61 8.60
C GLU A 107 -5.22 -16.15 8.33
N VAL A 108 -6.19 -15.25 8.53
CA VAL A 108 -5.98 -13.80 8.46
C VAL A 108 -5.72 -13.25 9.87
N ILE A 109 -4.51 -12.76 10.10
CA ILE A 109 -4.03 -12.34 11.43
C ILE A 109 -3.58 -10.88 11.36
N PHE A 110 -4.27 -10.03 12.09
CA PHE A 110 -3.91 -8.61 12.18
C PHE A 110 -3.25 -8.30 13.53
N ARG A 111 -2.73 -7.09 13.68
CA ARG A 111 -2.02 -6.64 14.88
C ARG A 111 -2.69 -7.00 16.20
N GLN A 112 -4.00 -6.85 16.30
CA GLN A 112 -4.78 -7.18 17.50
C GLN A 112 -4.76 -8.66 17.87
N ASP A 113 -4.44 -9.55 16.92
CA ASP A 113 -4.42 -10.99 17.07
C ASP A 113 -3.02 -11.50 17.48
N PHE A 114 -1.94 -10.74 17.25
CA PHE A 114 -0.55 -11.20 17.42
C PHE A 114 -0.25 -11.79 18.80
N LYS A 115 -0.75 -11.19 19.88
CA LYS A 115 -0.53 -11.72 21.24
C LYS A 115 -1.09 -13.14 21.44
N LYS A 116 -2.19 -13.46 20.75
CA LYS A 116 -2.84 -14.78 20.80
C LYS A 116 -2.15 -15.81 19.92
N ARG A 117 -1.10 -15.40 19.19
CA ARG A 117 -0.35 -16.19 18.23
C ARG A 117 1.12 -16.31 18.62
N LEU A 118 1.51 -15.88 19.81
CA LEU A 118 2.86 -16.09 20.33
C LEU A 118 3.12 -17.58 20.61
N PRO A 119 4.39 -18.05 20.60
CA PRO A 119 4.71 -19.45 20.87
C PRO A 119 4.17 -19.97 22.20
N SER A 120 4.07 -19.10 23.21
CA SER A 120 3.55 -19.41 24.56
C SER A 120 2.03 -19.35 24.68
N SER A 121 1.30 -19.06 23.60
CA SER A 121 -0.15 -18.95 23.61
C SER A 121 -0.84 -20.30 23.36
N ASN A 122 -2.15 -20.37 23.59
CA ASN A 122 -2.96 -21.57 23.33
C ASN A 122 -3.22 -21.82 21.84
N ASN A 123 -2.82 -20.90 20.95
CA ASN A 123 -3.03 -21.02 19.50
C ASN A 123 -1.84 -20.46 18.72
N PRO A 124 -0.64 -21.06 18.86
CA PRO A 124 0.57 -20.58 18.20
C PRO A 124 0.51 -20.76 16.67
N LEU A 125 1.40 -20.08 15.96
CA LEU A 125 1.60 -20.26 14.52
C LEU A 125 2.27 -21.62 14.26
N ARG A 126 1.81 -22.31 13.22
CA ARG A 126 2.50 -23.49 12.67
C ARG A 126 3.53 -23.02 11.65
N LEU A 127 4.78 -23.41 11.82
CA LEU A 127 5.86 -22.99 10.91
C LEU A 127 6.08 -23.99 9.76
N GLU A 128 5.95 -25.27 10.05
CA GLU A 128 6.22 -26.32 9.08
C GLU A 128 5.26 -26.23 7.89
N ARG A 129 5.84 -26.20 6.68
CA ARG A 129 5.12 -26.14 5.40
C ARG A 129 4.12 -24.98 5.36
N ALA A 130 4.51 -23.84 5.94
CA ALA A 130 3.69 -22.64 6.00
C ALA A 130 4.15 -21.58 4.98
N LEU A 131 3.19 -20.83 4.45
CA LEU A 131 3.43 -19.57 3.74
C LEU A 131 2.94 -18.39 4.57
N PHE A 132 3.84 -17.45 4.85
CA PHE A 132 3.53 -16.17 5.47
C PHE A 132 3.45 -15.08 4.40
N ILE A 133 2.27 -14.53 4.20
CA ILE A 133 2.03 -13.37 3.34
C ILE A 133 1.96 -12.14 4.24
N ILE A 134 2.79 -11.14 3.97
CA ILE A 134 2.91 -9.95 4.79
C ILE A 134 2.42 -8.76 3.99
N ASP A 135 1.16 -8.40 4.20
CA ASP A 135 0.48 -7.32 3.49
C ASP A 135 0.76 -5.96 4.14
N GLU A 136 0.97 -4.94 3.29
CA GLU A 136 1.44 -3.61 3.67
C GLU A 136 2.78 -3.64 4.43
N SER A 137 3.78 -4.39 3.92
CA SER A 137 5.05 -4.65 4.61
C SER A 137 5.86 -3.41 5.01
N HIS A 138 5.70 -2.27 4.32
CA HIS A 138 6.28 -0.98 4.75
C HIS A 138 5.82 -0.54 6.14
N MET A 139 4.66 -0.98 6.62
CA MET A 139 4.13 -0.63 7.93
C MET A 139 4.86 -1.34 9.07
N ASP A 140 5.67 -2.36 8.76
CA ASP A 140 6.23 -3.33 9.72
C ASP A 140 7.77 -3.40 9.73
N GLN A 141 8.46 -2.38 9.20
CA GLN A 141 9.92 -2.36 9.03
C GLN A 141 10.74 -1.92 10.25
N ASP A 142 10.15 -1.33 11.28
CA ASP A 142 10.91 -0.98 12.49
C ASP A 142 11.05 -2.20 13.40
N ASN A 143 12.25 -2.45 13.93
CA ASN A 143 12.55 -3.61 14.79
C ASN A 143 11.65 -3.74 16.04
N ASN A 144 11.00 -2.65 16.46
CA ASN A 144 10.10 -2.59 17.61
C ASN A 144 8.62 -2.75 17.25
N GLN A 145 8.28 -2.95 15.98
CA GLN A 145 6.90 -3.15 15.54
C GLN A 145 6.43 -4.58 15.86
N GLN A 146 5.15 -4.70 16.16
CA GLN A 146 4.61 -5.92 16.76
C GLN A 146 4.66 -7.13 15.84
N LEU A 147 4.65 -6.93 14.51
CA LEU A 147 4.82 -8.01 13.54
C LEU A 147 6.25 -8.59 13.62
N ASN A 148 7.26 -7.72 13.62
CA ASN A 148 8.64 -8.17 13.74
C ASN A 148 8.88 -8.91 15.06
N LEU A 149 8.29 -8.43 16.17
CA LEU A 149 8.35 -9.12 17.47
C LEU A 149 7.67 -10.51 17.42
N LEU A 150 6.52 -10.62 16.75
CA LEU A 150 5.84 -11.91 16.55
C LEU A 150 6.73 -12.86 15.75
N LEU A 151 7.22 -12.46 14.58
CA LEU A 151 8.06 -13.32 13.74
C LEU A 151 9.38 -13.70 14.43
N SER A 152 10.02 -12.74 15.10
CA SER A 152 11.27 -12.98 15.85
C SER A 152 11.07 -13.98 17.00
N SER A 153 9.87 -14.03 17.60
CA SER A 153 9.57 -15.02 18.64
C SER A 153 9.54 -16.47 18.12
N TYR A 154 9.39 -16.65 16.80
CA TYR A 154 9.49 -17.93 16.10
C TYR A 154 10.86 -18.13 15.42
N GLY A 155 11.82 -17.23 15.64
CA GLY A 155 13.11 -17.27 14.94
C GLY A 155 13.02 -16.94 13.46
N LEU A 156 11.95 -16.28 13.01
CA LEU A 156 11.80 -15.76 11.65
C LEU A 156 12.23 -14.29 11.58
N SER A 157 12.64 -13.82 10.40
CA SER A 157 13.06 -12.43 10.19
C SER A 157 12.46 -11.85 8.93
N LEU A 158 12.01 -10.59 9.02
CA LEU A 158 11.64 -9.78 7.87
C LEU A 158 12.86 -9.35 7.05
N ALA A 159 14.08 -9.53 7.56
CA ALA A 159 15.31 -9.18 6.85
C ALA A 159 15.69 -10.23 5.78
N GLY A 160 15.03 -11.39 5.73
CA GLY A 160 15.16 -12.39 4.65
C GLY A 160 15.31 -13.83 5.16
N SER A 161 15.83 -14.72 4.30
CA SER A 161 15.80 -16.18 4.49
C SER A 161 16.79 -16.72 5.55
N LEU A 162 16.29 -17.41 6.58
CA LEU A 162 17.07 -18.02 7.66
C LEU A 162 17.17 -19.56 7.52
N PRO A 163 18.21 -20.22 8.09
CA PRO A 163 18.32 -21.68 8.09
C PRO A 163 17.04 -22.43 8.50
N LEU A 164 16.37 -21.91 9.54
CA LEU A 164 15.12 -22.45 10.07
C LEU A 164 13.99 -22.53 9.03
N MET A 165 13.94 -21.57 8.10
CA MET A 165 12.92 -21.56 7.04
C MET A 165 13.10 -22.73 6.08
N TYR A 166 14.33 -23.18 5.83
CA TYR A 166 14.58 -24.32 4.97
C TYR A 166 14.16 -25.63 5.63
N ASP A 167 14.56 -25.83 6.89
CA ASP A 167 14.30 -27.06 7.63
C ASP A 167 12.81 -27.28 7.85
N LEU A 168 12.05 -26.20 8.01
CA LEU A 168 10.61 -26.23 8.18
C LEU A 168 9.84 -26.07 6.87
N ASN A 169 10.51 -25.86 5.73
CA ASN A 169 9.87 -25.54 4.46
C ASN A 169 8.88 -24.36 4.56
N THR A 170 9.32 -23.31 5.24
CA THR A 170 8.55 -22.10 5.52
C THR A 170 8.91 -21.02 4.52
N PHE A 171 7.90 -20.39 3.91
CA PHE A 171 8.07 -19.34 2.91
C PHE A 171 7.49 -18.02 3.41
N ILE A 172 8.08 -16.91 2.97
CA ILE A 172 7.57 -15.57 3.25
C ILE A 172 7.44 -14.78 1.93
N VAL A 173 6.30 -14.13 1.75
CA VAL A 173 6.08 -13.14 0.70
C VAL A 173 5.73 -11.81 1.35
N SER A 174 6.61 -10.81 1.26
CA SER A 174 6.26 -9.42 1.58
C SER A 174 5.55 -8.78 0.39
N VAL A 175 4.53 -7.98 0.65
CA VAL A 175 3.70 -7.36 -0.38
C VAL A 175 3.67 -5.86 -0.15
N ASP A 176 4.11 -5.10 -1.15
CA ASP A 176 4.16 -3.65 -1.02
C ASP A 176 3.94 -2.89 -2.34
N ALA A 177 3.31 -1.74 -2.21
CA ALA A 177 3.18 -0.75 -3.28
C ALA A 177 4.33 0.26 -3.33
N THR A 178 4.95 0.51 -2.18
CA THR A 178 5.95 1.56 -1.99
C THR A 178 7.14 1.02 -1.19
N PRO A 179 7.84 -0.03 -1.67
CA PRO A 179 8.89 -0.68 -0.89
C PRO A 179 10.20 0.12 -0.88
N TYR A 180 10.19 1.45 -1.01
CA TYR A 180 11.41 2.26 -1.16
C TYR A 180 12.41 1.98 -0.05
N ALA A 181 11.94 1.97 1.20
CA ALA A 181 12.78 1.63 2.35
C ALA A 181 13.21 0.15 2.35
N GLU A 182 12.36 -0.79 1.92
CA GLU A 182 12.69 -2.22 1.86
C GLU A 182 13.77 -2.52 0.82
N VAL A 183 13.62 -1.92 -0.35
CA VAL A 183 14.52 -2.07 -1.49
C VAL A 183 15.85 -1.40 -1.18
N LEU A 184 15.85 -0.17 -0.63
CA LEU A 184 17.08 0.51 -0.20
C LEU A 184 17.80 -0.27 0.92
N ALA A 185 17.07 -0.80 1.91
CA ALA A 185 17.65 -1.64 2.96
C ALA A 185 18.22 -2.96 2.41
N SER A 186 17.65 -3.50 1.33
CA SER A 186 18.18 -4.69 0.64
C SER A 186 19.51 -4.40 -0.08
N PHE A 187 19.77 -3.14 -0.47
CA PHE A 187 20.99 -2.73 -1.16
C PHE A 187 22.13 -2.26 -0.23
N HIS A 188 21.87 -1.97 1.05
CA HIS A 188 22.80 -1.24 1.94
C HIS A 188 23.31 -2.05 3.15
N SER A 189 23.41 -3.37 3.03
CA SER A 189 24.03 -4.33 3.99
C SER A 189 23.19 -4.74 5.21
N ASP A 190 23.37 -6.00 5.65
CA ASP A 190 22.77 -6.79 6.77
C ASP A 190 21.45 -7.54 6.52
N SER A 191 20.81 -7.38 5.37
CA SER A 191 19.62 -8.19 5.03
C SER A 191 19.99 -9.49 4.30
N LEU A 192 19.30 -10.56 4.67
CA LEU A 192 19.36 -11.85 4.02
C LEU A 192 18.74 -11.74 2.61
N PRO A 193 19.09 -12.65 1.68
CA PRO A 193 18.65 -12.56 0.29
C PRO A 193 17.11 -12.52 0.18
N LYS A 194 16.61 -11.41 -0.37
CA LYS A 194 15.21 -11.22 -0.77
C LYS A 194 15.14 -11.14 -2.29
N TYR A 195 14.28 -11.95 -2.89
CA TYR A 195 14.06 -11.84 -4.33
C TYR A 195 12.91 -10.89 -4.62
N ILE A 196 13.17 -9.87 -5.44
CA ILE A 196 12.20 -8.82 -5.74
C ILE A 196 11.50 -9.19 -7.05
N HIS A 197 10.20 -9.42 -6.95
CA HIS A 197 9.33 -9.72 -8.08
C HIS A 197 8.46 -8.50 -8.37
N LYS A 198 8.79 -7.79 -9.44
CA LYS A 198 8.01 -6.64 -9.88
C LYS A 198 6.80 -7.11 -10.69
N MET A 199 5.61 -6.87 -10.18
CA MET A 199 4.36 -7.11 -10.89
C MET A 199 4.05 -5.93 -11.80
N LEU A 200 3.86 -6.21 -13.09
CA LEU A 200 3.28 -5.25 -14.01
C LEU A 200 1.75 -5.23 -13.83
N PRO A 201 1.13 -4.05 -13.81
CA PRO A 201 -0.33 -3.98 -13.86
C PRO A 201 -0.85 -4.59 -15.17
N GLY A 202 -2.11 -5.01 -15.17
CA GLY A 202 -2.78 -5.50 -16.37
C GLY A 202 -3.13 -4.34 -17.31
N ASP A 203 -3.69 -4.69 -18.45
CA ASP A 203 -4.17 -3.72 -19.43
C ASP A 203 -5.23 -2.78 -18.81
N ASP A 204 -5.31 -1.56 -19.33
CA ASP A 204 -6.23 -0.51 -18.88
C ASP A 204 -6.06 -0.02 -17.43
N TYR A 205 -4.98 -0.42 -16.75
CA TYR A 205 -4.66 0.12 -15.44
C TYR A 205 -4.31 1.61 -15.49
N ILE A 206 -5.01 2.41 -14.69
CA ILE A 206 -4.71 3.83 -14.51
C ILE A 206 -3.85 3.98 -13.25
N GLY A 207 -2.55 4.19 -13.47
CA GLY A 207 -1.55 4.35 -12.41
C GLY A 207 -1.28 5.81 -12.01
N PRO A 208 -0.44 6.02 -10.96
CA PRO A 208 -0.07 7.34 -10.51
C PRO A 208 0.59 8.21 -11.59
N MET A 209 1.47 7.63 -12.42
CA MET A 209 2.15 8.35 -13.50
C MET A 209 1.23 8.63 -14.69
N HIS A 210 0.35 7.69 -15.05
CA HIS A 210 -0.72 7.93 -16.00
C HIS A 210 -1.54 9.18 -15.59
N LEU A 211 -1.98 9.28 -14.34
CA LEU A 211 -2.75 10.43 -13.84
C LEU A 211 -1.97 11.75 -13.90
N TYR A 212 -0.64 11.69 -13.71
CA TYR A 212 0.22 12.86 -13.86
C TYR A 212 0.31 13.32 -15.32
N HIS A 213 0.67 12.41 -16.23
CA HIS A 213 0.88 12.72 -17.64
C HIS A 213 -0.42 13.12 -18.36
N SER A 214 -1.56 12.59 -17.93
CA SER A 214 -2.89 12.94 -18.46
C SER A 214 -3.46 14.25 -17.89
N GLY A 215 -2.75 14.96 -17.02
CA GLY A 215 -3.19 16.25 -16.47
C GLY A 215 -4.28 16.14 -15.39
N HIS A 216 -4.43 14.98 -14.75
CA HIS A 216 -5.36 14.76 -13.65
C HIS A 216 -4.80 15.13 -12.28
N LEU A 217 -3.48 15.35 -12.15
CA LEU A 217 -2.87 15.87 -10.93
C LEU A 217 -2.72 17.39 -10.95
N HIS A 218 -3.17 18.04 -9.87
CA HIS A 218 -3.21 19.49 -9.70
C HIS A 218 -2.57 19.87 -8.37
N ASN A 219 -1.93 21.05 -8.34
CA ASN A 219 -1.43 21.59 -7.08
C ASN A 219 -2.60 22.11 -6.22
N ALA A 220 -2.75 21.58 -5.01
CA ALA A 220 -3.76 21.99 -4.05
C ALA A 220 -3.54 23.45 -3.60
N LEU A 221 -4.61 24.24 -3.64
CA LEU A 221 -4.58 25.59 -3.08
C LEU A 221 -4.62 25.55 -1.54
N PRO A 222 -3.94 26.49 -0.86
CA PRO A 222 -4.12 26.68 0.57
C PRO A 222 -5.58 27.01 0.91
N PHE A 223 -6.11 26.37 1.96
CA PHE A 223 -7.42 26.70 2.53
C PHE A 223 -7.32 27.98 3.37
N ILE A 224 -7.39 29.11 2.69
CA ILE A 224 -7.42 30.47 3.26
C ILE A 224 -8.57 31.25 2.62
N ASP A 225 -9.07 32.27 3.29
CA ASP A 225 -10.23 33.07 2.81
C ASP A 225 -9.99 33.66 1.41
N ALA A 226 -8.75 34.08 1.10
CA ALA A 226 -8.39 34.59 -0.23
C ALA A 226 -8.61 33.57 -1.38
N ASN A 227 -8.66 32.27 -1.09
CA ASN A 227 -8.93 31.22 -2.08
C ASN A 227 -10.38 30.73 -2.05
N PHE A 228 -11.27 31.34 -1.27
CA PHE A 228 -12.66 30.88 -1.07
C PHE A 228 -13.39 30.63 -2.41
N HIS A 229 -13.43 31.64 -3.28
CA HIS A 229 -14.13 31.54 -4.56
C HIS A 229 -13.43 30.55 -5.50
N ARG A 230 -12.09 30.58 -5.55
CA ARG A 230 -11.31 29.69 -6.41
C ARG A 230 -11.54 28.22 -6.08
N ILE A 231 -11.61 27.86 -4.79
CA ILE A 231 -11.92 26.48 -4.36
C ILE A 231 -13.36 26.11 -4.77
N GLY A 232 -14.33 27.02 -4.60
CA GLY A 232 -15.71 26.80 -5.05
C GLY A 232 -15.81 26.56 -6.55
N ASP A 233 -15.11 27.36 -7.36
CA ASP A 233 -15.07 27.21 -8.82
C ASP A 233 -14.38 25.91 -9.25
N ILE A 234 -13.33 25.48 -8.55
CA ILE A 234 -12.69 24.17 -8.78
C ILE A 234 -13.69 23.03 -8.55
N ILE A 235 -14.45 23.07 -7.44
CA ILE A 235 -15.48 22.07 -7.15
C ILE A 235 -16.56 22.09 -8.24
N ARG A 236 -17.06 23.27 -8.63
CA ARG A 236 -18.07 23.41 -9.70
C ARG A 236 -17.56 22.85 -11.02
N LYS A 237 -16.31 23.13 -11.39
CA LYS A 237 -15.71 22.72 -12.66
C LYS A 237 -15.52 21.21 -12.74
N TYR A 238 -14.93 20.59 -11.71
CA TYR A 238 -14.49 19.20 -11.79
C TYR A 238 -15.46 18.20 -11.16
N ALA A 239 -16.40 18.66 -10.33
CA ALA A 239 -17.37 17.80 -9.65
C ALA A 239 -18.84 18.18 -9.93
N ALA A 240 -19.13 18.83 -11.06
CA ALA A 240 -20.51 19.07 -11.51
C ALA A 240 -21.32 17.76 -11.55
N GLY A 241 -22.38 17.67 -10.75
CA GLY A 241 -23.22 16.46 -10.61
C GLY A 241 -22.49 15.22 -10.09
N LYS A 242 -21.33 15.40 -9.44
CA LYS A 242 -20.47 14.33 -8.92
C LYS A 242 -20.05 14.60 -7.47
N TYR A 243 -19.39 13.63 -6.86
CA TYR A 243 -18.74 13.78 -5.57
C TYR A 243 -17.41 14.54 -5.68
N ALA A 244 -17.19 15.42 -4.72
CA ALA A 244 -15.90 16.02 -4.44
C ALA A 244 -15.43 15.62 -3.03
N ILE A 245 -14.37 14.82 -2.93
CA ILE A 245 -13.93 14.25 -1.65
C ILE A 245 -12.76 15.07 -1.10
N PHE A 246 -12.92 15.60 0.11
CA PHE A 246 -11.93 16.43 0.77
C PHE A 246 -11.43 15.79 2.06
N ARG A 247 -10.12 15.53 2.13
CA ARG A 247 -9.46 15.22 3.39
C ARG A 247 -8.99 16.50 4.05
N THR A 248 -9.72 16.95 5.06
CA THR A 248 -9.47 18.24 5.73
C THR A 248 -9.86 18.20 7.20
N ARG A 249 -9.30 19.11 8.01
CA ARG A 249 -9.54 19.19 9.47
C ARG A 249 -9.56 20.65 9.94
N GLY A 250 -10.20 20.89 11.09
CA GLY A 250 -10.16 22.16 11.81
C GLY A 250 -10.74 23.33 11.01
N TYR A 251 -10.03 24.46 11.00
CA TYR A 251 -10.44 25.68 10.28
C TYR A 251 -10.71 25.43 8.79
N LYS A 252 -9.88 24.61 8.13
CA LYS A 252 -10.04 24.26 6.71
C LYS A 252 -11.40 23.60 6.43
N THR A 253 -11.88 22.76 7.34
CA THR A 253 -13.23 22.15 7.25
C THR A 253 -14.33 23.20 7.37
N LYS A 254 -14.19 24.17 8.29
CA LYS A 254 -15.16 25.26 8.46
C LYS A 254 -15.25 26.12 7.19
N LEU A 255 -14.10 26.46 6.61
CA LEU A 255 -14.02 27.20 5.35
C LEU A 255 -14.71 26.44 4.21
N LEU A 256 -14.45 25.13 4.07
CA LEU A 256 -15.10 24.29 3.06
C LEU A 256 -16.63 24.25 3.23
N ILE A 257 -17.13 24.16 4.46
CA ILE A 257 -18.57 24.20 4.73
C ILE A 257 -19.18 25.54 4.27
N ASN A 258 -18.50 26.66 4.51
CA ASN A 258 -18.96 27.97 4.05
C ASN A 258 -18.96 28.07 2.52
N ILE A 259 -17.95 27.51 1.84
CA ILE A 259 -17.92 27.39 0.38
C ILE A 259 -19.14 26.61 -0.11
N CYS A 260 -19.41 25.45 0.48
CA CYS A 260 -20.55 24.61 0.10
C CYS A 260 -21.88 25.36 0.26
N LYS A 261 -22.06 26.13 1.34
CA LYS A 261 -23.26 26.97 1.53
C LYS A 261 -23.40 28.04 0.45
N ALA A 262 -22.31 28.77 0.15
CA ALA A 262 -22.33 29.86 -0.84
C ALA A 262 -22.61 29.33 -2.27
N TYR A 263 -22.08 28.16 -2.60
CA TYR A 263 -22.22 27.54 -3.92
C TYR A 263 -23.38 26.54 -4.03
N LYS A 264 -24.15 26.35 -2.95
CA LYS A 264 -25.26 25.40 -2.84
C LYS A 264 -24.86 23.95 -3.16
N PHE A 265 -23.67 23.54 -2.70
CA PHE A 265 -23.25 22.15 -2.75
C PHE A 265 -23.79 21.37 -1.55
N ASP A 266 -24.20 20.14 -1.78
CA ASP A 266 -24.58 19.22 -0.72
C ASP A 266 -23.34 18.81 0.09
N ILE A 267 -23.50 18.54 1.39
CA ILE A 267 -22.39 18.16 2.27
C ILE A 267 -22.67 16.82 2.92
N ARG A 268 -21.70 15.91 2.84
CA ARG A 268 -21.70 14.62 3.52
C ARG A 268 -20.41 14.42 4.31
N TYR A 269 -20.46 13.51 5.26
CA TYR A 269 -19.35 13.19 6.17
C TYR A 269 -19.07 11.69 6.13
N TYR A 270 -17.79 11.34 5.97
CA TYR A 270 -17.29 9.99 6.20
C TYR A 270 -16.07 10.08 7.13
N THR A 271 -16.34 10.11 8.43
CA THR A 271 -15.34 10.39 9.46
C THR A 271 -15.37 9.34 10.56
N MET A 272 -14.44 9.40 11.52
CA MET A 272 -14.50 8.50 12.68
C MET A 272 -15.79 8.69 13.50
N ASN A 273 -16.23 9.94 13.66
CA ASN A 273 -17.29 10.30 14.63
C ASN A 273 -18.66 10.60 13.97
N ARG A 274 -18.69 10.76 12.64
CA ARG A 274 -19.90 11.12 11.90
C ARG A 274 -19.86 10.52 10.50
N ASN A 275 -20.86 9.71 10.19
CA ASN A 275 -21.07 9.12 8.87
C ASN A 275 -22.48 9.47 8.38
N THR A 276 -22.55 10.17 7.24
CA THR A 276 -23.80 10.46 6.52
C THR A 276 -23.79 9.90 5.10
N ILE A 277 -22.71 9.20 4.75
CA ILE A 277 -22.47 8.47 3.51
C ILE A 277 -21.47 7.35 3.83
N VAL A 278 -21.46 6.28 3.06
CA VAL A 278 -20.50 5.18 3.14
C VAL A 278 -19.78 4.97 1.80
N VAL A 279 -18.77 4.09 1.76
CA VAL A 279 -17.97 3.90 0.53
C VAL A 279 -18.71 2.99 -0.45
N THR A 280 -19.19 1.86 0.04
CA THR A 280 -19.87 0.83 -0.76
C THR A 280 -21.26 0.55 -0.21
N ASP A 281 -22.09 -0.12 -1.02
CA ASP A 281 -23.45 -0.50 -0.65
C ASP A 281 -23.49 -1.51 0.50
N ASP A 282 -22.50 -2.40 0.59
CA ASP A 282 -22.32 -3.33 1.72
C ASP A 282 -22.14 -2.62 3.07
N GLU A 283 -21.69 -1.36 3.06
CA GLU A 283 -21.53 -0.55 4.27
C GLU A 283 -22.83 0.21 4.64
N LYS A 284 -23.88 0.20 3.79
CA LYS A 284 -25.14 0.92 4.06
C LYS A 284 -25.84 0.33 5.29
N THR A 285 -26.53 1.20 6.01
CA THR A 285 -27.34 0.83 7.18
C THR A 285 -28.70 1.50 7.09
N SER A 286 -29.62 1.14 7.98
CA SER A 286 -30.92 1.81 8.09
C SER A 286 -30.80 3.33 8.31
N LEU A 287 -29.71 3.77 8.97
CA LEU A 287 -29.37 5.17 9.27
C LEU A 287 -28.58 5.86 8.16
N VAL A 288 -27.75 5.12 7.42
CA VAL A 288 -26.92 5.67 6.33
C VAL A 288 -27.21 4.91 5.04
N ARG A 289 -28.11 5.49 4.24
CA ARG A 289 -28.66 4.85 3.03
C ARG A 289 -27.98 5.25 1.72
N GLN A 290 -26.97 6.11 1.78
CA GLN A 290 -26.23 6.59 0.61
C GLN A 290 -24.79 6.08 0.67
N SER A 291 -24.30 5.56 -0.45
CA SER A 291 -22.90 5.21 -0.68
C SER A 291 -22.28 6.10 -1.77
N LEU A 292 -20.97 6.00 -1.97
CA LEU A 292 -20.29 6.63 -3.10
C LEU A 292 -20.55 5.92 -4.45
N GLN A 293 -21.19 4.74 -4.42
CA GLN A 293 -21.67 4.04 -5.63
C GLN A 293 -22.99 4.62 -6.14
N ASP A 294 -23.73 5.35 -5.31
CA ASP A 294 -24.93 6.05 -5.73
C ASP A 294 -24.56 7.34 -6.47
N LYS A 295 -25.17 7.59 -7.63
CA LYS A 295 -25.02 8.89 -8.29
C LYS A 295 -25.62 10.00 -7.41
N PRO A 296 -24.88 11.08 -7.09
CA PRO A 296 -25.44 12.15 -6.28
C PRO A 296 -26.43 12.99 -7.10
N SER A 297 -27.50 13.47 -6.46
CA SER A 297 -28.52 14.33 -7.09
C SER A 297 -27.99 15.72 -7.46
N ASN A 298 -27.06 16.25 -6.65
CA ASN A 298 -26.35 17.50 -6.90
C ASN A 298 -24.86 17.30 -6.63
N THR A 299 -24.02 18.25 -7.04
CA THR A 299 -22.62 18.28 -6.61
C THR A 299 -22.53 18.18 -5.10
N THR A 300 -21.88 17.13 -4.63
CA THR A 300 -21.84 16.76 -3.21
C THR A 300 -20.41 16.71 -2.73
N VAL A 301 -20.10 17.53 -1.72
CA VAL A 301 -18.81 17.54 -1.05
C VAL A 301 -18.81 16.53 0.09
N VAL A 302 -17.87 15.59 0.06
CA VAL A 302 -17.70 14.56 1.08
C VAL A 302 -16.45 14.87 1.90
N ILE A 303 -16.65 15.18 3.18
CA ILE A 303 -15.55 15.47 4.10
C ILE A 303 -15.10 14.17 4.76
N ILE A 304 -13.82 13.84 4.62
CA ILE A 304 -13.23 12.65 5.21
C ILE A 304 -12.18 12.98 6.28
N SER A 305 -12.16 12.22 7.37
CA SER A 305 -11.13 12.32 8.40
C SER A 305 -10.96 11.00 9.15
N GLY A 306 -9.71 10.53 9.25
CA GLY A 306 -9.38 9.28 9.96
C GLY A 306 -9.91 8.01 9.28
N ARG A 307 -10.37 8.11 8.03
CA ARG A 307 -10.96 7.05 7.22
C ARG A 307 -10.29 7.01 5.84
N LEU A 308 -10.58 5.96 5.06
CA LEU A 308 -9.98 5.72 3.73
C LEU A 308 -8.44 5.68 3.81
N ARG A 309 -7.93 4.89 4.76
CA ARG A 309 -6.53 4.46 4.81
C ARG A 309 -6.40 3.06 4.20
N ALA A 310 -5.15 2.59 4.06
CA ALA A 310 -4.69 1.31 3.50
C ALA A 310 -5.77 0.32 2.96
N GLY A 311 -5.57 -0.17 1.73
CA GLY A 311 -6.41 -1.21 1.12
C GLY A 311 -7.84 -0.84 0.65
N LYS A 312 -8.55 0.13 1.25
CA LYS A 312 -9.94 0.44 0.80
C LYS A 312 -10.04 0.95 -0.66
N ILE A 313 -10.81 0.25 -1.49
CA ILE A 313 -11.10 0.67 -2.87
C ILE A 313 -12.21 1.72 -2.85
N LEU A 314 -12.01 2.81 -3.60
CA LEU A 314 -12.96 3.88 -3.76
C LEU A 314 -13.72 3.67 -5.10
N PRO A 315 -15.06 3.71 -5.15
CA PRO A 315 -15.78 3.65 -6.41
C PRO A 315 -15.59 4.97 -7.18
N LYS A 316 -15.07 4.90 -8.40
CA LYS A 316 -14.62 6.11 -9.14
C LYS A 316 -15.70 6.74 -10.02
N GLU A 317 -16.74 5.98 -10.36
CA GLU A 317 -17.73 6.33 -11.38
C GLU A 317 -18.37 7.71 -11.16
N HIS A 318 -18.69 8.02 -9.89
CA HIS A 318 -19.38 9.25 -9.53
C HIS A 318 -18.47 10.27 -8.84
N ILE A 319 -17.15 10.10 -8.91
CA ILE A 319 -16.19 11.02 -8.31
C ILE A 319 -15.60 11.92 -9.39
N GLY A 320 -15.69 13.22 -9.17
CA GLY A 320 -15.09 14.22 -10.06
C GLY A 320 -13.79 14.81 -9.52
N LEU A 321 -13.70 14.91 -8.19
CA LEU A 321 -12.63 15.64 -7.52
C LEU A 321 -12.20 14.95 -6.23
N LEU A 322 -10.90 14.83 -6.02
CA LEU A 322 -10.26 14.40 -4.78
C LEU A 322 -9.31 15.50 -4.30
N TRP A 323 -9.33 15.81 -3.01
CA TRP A 323 -8.48 16.86 -2.43
C TRP A 323 -7.78 16.38 -1.17
N GLU A 324 -6.45 16.33 -1.22
CA GLU A 324 -5.57 15.98 -0.12
C GLU A 324 -4.89 17.25 0.42
N SER A 325 -5.27 17.67 1.63
CA SER A 325 -4.84 18.96 2.20
C SER A 325 -3.61 18.89 3.09
N ALA A 326 -2.92 17.74 3.12
CA ALA A 326 -1.70 17.53 3.89
C ALA A 326 -0.55 18.37 3.29
N PRO A 327 0.00 19.36 4.03
CA PRO A 327 0.87 20.37 3.44
C PRO A 327 2.29 19.89 3.12
N LYS A 328 2.74 18.77 3.71
CA LYS A 328 4.05 18.15 3.50
C LYS A 328 3.91 16.65 3.76
N SER A 329 3.79 15.88 2.69
CA SER A 329 3.71 14.42 2.80
C SER A 329 4.59 13.83 1.71
N ASN A 330 5.42 12.86 2.08
CA ASN A 330 6.22 12.10 1.13
C ASN A 330 5.30 11.34 0.17
N THR A 331 5.82 10.95 -0.99
CA THR A 331 5.04 10.27 -2.03
C THR A 331 4.30 9.05 -1.50
N ASP A 332 4.93 8.26 -0.64
CA ASP A 332 4.33 7.03 -0.07
C ASP A 332 3.02 7.31 0.65
N VAL A 333 3.01 8.33 1.52
CA VAL A 333 1.83 8.72 2.29
C VAL A 333 0.72 9.24 1.38
N LEU A 334 1.06 9.96 0.31
CA LEU A 334 0.08 10.49 -0.63
C LEU A 334 -0.49 9.39 -1.53
N ILE A 335 0.35 8.49 -2.02
CA ILE A 335 -0.04 7.33 -2.82
C ILE A 335 -0.92 6.39 -2.01
N GLN A 336 -0.60 6.13 -0.75
CA GLN A 336 -1.48 5.36 0.15
C GLN A 336 -2.74 6.13 0.57
N GLY A 337 -2.77 7.45 0.31
CA GLY A 337 -3.87 8.35 0.59
C GLY A 337 -4.98 8.31 -0.47
N LEU A 338 -5.50 9.50 -0.83
CA LEU A 338 -6.54 9.61 -1.85
C LEU A 338 -6.01 9.40 -3.26
N TRP A 339 -4.73 9.73 -3.53
CA TRP A 339 -4.15 9.63 -4.87
C TRP A 339 -4.12 8.17 -5.37
N GLY A 340 -3.58 7.23 -4.60
CA GLY A 340 -3.58 5.82 -5.03
C GLY A 340 -4.97 5.18 -5.04
N ARG A 341 -5.97 5.79 -4.39
CA ARG A 341 -7.37 5.33 -4.48
C ARG A 341 -8.08 5.77 -5.74
N ALA A 342 -7.54 6.78 -6.41
CA ALA A 342 -7.95 7.17 -7.74
C ALA A 342 -7.37 6.25 -8.82
N CYS A 343 -6.36 5.45 -8.48
CA CYS A 343 -5.75 4.49 -9.42
C CYS A 343 -6.61 3.23 -9.56
N GLY A 344 -6.21 2.33 -10.44
CA GLY A 344 -6.87 1.04 -10.65
C GLY A 344 -7.61 0.95 -11.99
N TYR A 345 -8.53 0.01 -12.08
CA TYR A 345 -9.28 -0.32 -13.29
C TYR A 345 -10.71 0.24 -13.20
N TYR A 346 -11.10 1.07 -14.17
CA TYR A 346 -12.46 1.62 -14.27
C TYR A 346 -12.67 2.27 -15.65
N SER A 347 -13.92 2.27 -16.13
CA SER A 347 -14.27 2.78 -17.47
C SER A 347 -14.64 4.27 -17.51
N SER A 348 -14.83 4.91 -16.36
CA SER A 348 -15.15 6.34 -16.28
C SER A 348 -13.89 7.21 -16.41
N PRO A 349 -14.01 8.48 -16.86
CA PRO A 349 -12.89 9.40 -16.80
C PRO A 349 -12.29 9.50 -15.38
N PRO A 350 -10.96 9.55 -15.22
CA PRO A 350 -10.33 9.65 -13.91
C PRO A 350 -10.76 10.91 -13.15
N PRO A 351 -10.87 10.86 -11.81
CA PRO A 351 -11.12 12.05 -11.03
C PRO A 351 -9.92 13.00 -11.09
N HIS A 352 -10.17 14.30 -10.94
CA HIS A 352 -9.10 15.29 -10.74
C HIS A 352 -8.61 15.26 -9.30
N ILE A 353 -7.30 15.31 -9.09
CA ILE A 353 -6.68 15.13 -7.77
C ILE A 353 -5.85 16.36 -7.43
N PHE A 354 -6.20 17.00 -6.33
CA PHE A 354 -5.51 18.17 -5.80
C PHE A 354 -4.68 17.74 -4.59
N LEU A 355 -3.35 17.83 -4.72
CA LEU A 355 -2.37 17.41 -3.71
C LEU A 355 -1.20 18.41 -3.70
N PRO A 356 -0.23 18.37 -2.77
CA PRO A 356 0.92 19.30 -2.77
C PRO A 356 1.91 18.97 -3.92
N LEU A 357 1.47 19.10 -5.17
CA LEU A 357 2.15 18.58 -6.36
C LEU A 357 3.50 19.26 -6.60
N ASN A 358 3.55 20.59 -6.42
CA ASN A 358 4.79 21.33 -6.56
C ASN A 358 5.86 20.84 -5.59
N HIS A 359 5.47 20.45 -4.37
CA HIS A 359 6.40 19.91 -3.40
C HIS A 359 7.00 18.59 -3.89
N LEU A 360 6.19 17.69 -4.45
CA LEU A 360 6.63 16.38 -4.98
C LEU A 360 7.56 16.50 -6.19
N ILE A 361 7.29 17.47 -7.06
CA ILE A 361 8.13 17.76 -8.22
C ILE A 361 9.47 18.32 -7.75
N ILE A 362 9.46 19.35 -6.89
CA ILE A 362 10.68 20.02 -6.42
C ILE A 362 11.56 19.08 -5.58
N SER A 363 10.96 18.17 -4.80
CA SER A 363 11.71 17.20 -4.00
C SER A 363 12.25 16.01 -4.82
N GLY A 364 11.87 15.87 -6.09
CA GLY A 364 12.21 14.73 -6.95
C GLY A 364 11.51 13.43 -6.55
N GLU A 365 10.53 13.48 -5.65
CA GLU A 365 9.83 12.28 -5.16
C GLU A 365 8.96 11.63 -6.25
N LEU A 366 8.44 12.43 -7.18
CA LEU A 366 7.70 11.92 -8.34
C LEU A 366 8.63 11.19 -9.34
N ASP A 367 9.83 11.72 -9.57
CA ASP A 367 10.84 11.08 -10.43
C ASP A 367 11.36 9.77 -9.83
N ARG A 368 11.53 9.72 -8.51
CA ARG A 368 11.82 8.47 -7.80
C ARG A 368 10.72 7.45 -8.01
N TYR A 369 9.45 7.85 -7.89
CA TYR A 369 8.33 6.95 -8.17
C TYR A 369 8.36 6.43 -9.61
N SER A 370 8.53 7.33 -10.58
CA SER A 370 8.59 6.99 -12.00
C SER A 370 9.73 6.03 -12.33
N SER A 371 10.94 6.28 -11.82
CA SER A 371 12.11 5.43 -12.09
C SER A 371 11.96 4.02 -11.51
N CYS A 372 11.34 3.90 -10.33
CA CYS A 372 11.06 2.64 -9.68
C CYS A 372 9.96 1.84 -10.38
N HIS A 373 8.87 2.50 -10.81
CA HIS A 373 7.73 1.83 -11.43
C HIS A 373 7.84 1.68 -12.94
N GLY A 374 8.74 2.41 -13.61
CA GLY A 374 9.14 2.21 -15.00
C GLY A 374 7.97 1.87 -15.92
N GLU A 375 7.13 2.85 -16.23
CA GLU A 375 6.21 2.71 -17.36
C GLU A 375 7.05 2.70 -18.66
N PRO A 376 6.65 1.94 -19.70
CA PRO A 376 7.24 2.10 -21.02
C PRO A 376 7.10 3.57 -21.41
N ARG A 377 8.21 4.22 -21.80
CA ARG A 377 8.17 5.61 -22.25
C ARG A 377 7.13 5.74 -23.37
N PHE A 378 6.05 6.49 -23.12
CA PHE A 378 5.11 6.85 -24.18
C PHE A 378 5.88 7.62 -25.28
N PRO A 379 5.83 7.18 -26.55
CA PRO A 379 6.40 7.95 -27.64
C PRO A 379 5.44 9.09 -27.95
N GLY A 380 5.64 10.27 -27.36
CA GLY A 380 4.74 11.39 -27.63
C GLY A 380 4.85 12.60 -26.72
N ASN A 381 6.04 13.18 -26.57
CA ASN A 381 6.12 14.62 -26.32
C ASN A 381 7.45 15.19 -26.86
N PRO A 382 7.45 15.91 -28.00
CA PRO A 382 8.69 16.36 -28.66
C PRO A 382 9.32 17.63 -28.04
N SER A 383 9.00 17.98 -26.79
CA SER A 383 9.47 19.24 -26.17
C SER A 383 10.63 19.09 -25.16
N LEU A 384 11.23 17.90 -25.01
CA LEU A 384 12.35 17.67 -24.09
C LEU A 384 13.58 16.98 -24.70
N SER A 385 13.66 16.90 -26.03
CA SER A 385 14.83 16.34 -26.75
C SER A 385 15.85 17.42 -27.12
N ARG A 386 16.47 18.07 -26.13
CA ARG A 386 17.76 18.78 -26.31
C ARG A 386 18.51 18.88 -24.98
N LEU A 387 18.96 17.74 -24.45
CA LEU A 387 20.13 17.67 -23.57
C LEU A 387 20.78 16.28 -23.76
N ASP A 388 21.28 16.03 -24.96
CA ASP A 388 22.34 15.04 -25.16
C ASP A 388 23.67 15.68 -24.77
N GLY A 389 24.45 14.97 -23.94
CA GLY A 389 25.87 15.26 -23.72
C GLY A 389 26.20 16.09 -22.48
N ALA A 390 25.86 15.60 -21.27
CA ALA A 390 26.62 15.98 -20.08
C ALA A 390 26.58 14.85 -19.04
N SER A 391 27.77 14.46 -18.61
CA SER A 391 28.09 13.56 -17.50
C SER A 391 27.07 13.56 -16.35
N ILE A 392 26.71 12.36 -15.91
CA ILE A 392 26.02 12.05 -14.65
C ILE A 392 26.55 12.98 -13.53
N PRO A 393 25.76 13.95 -13.02
CA PRO A 393 26.23 14.80 -11.94
C PRO A 393 26.36 14.00 -10.65
N ARG A 394 27.45 14.24 -9.92
CA ARG A 394 27.81 13.73 -8.58
C ARG A 394 26.74 14.02 -7.51
N PHE A 395 25.55 13.45 -7.62
CA PHE A 395 24.46 13.64 -6.65
C PHE A 395 24.45 12.60 -5.52
N ALA A 396 25.20 11.50 -5.66
CA ALA A 396 25.33 10.47 -4.62
C ALA A 396 26.13 10.91 -3.38
N ALA A 397 26.96 11.97 -3.48
CA ALA A 397 27.88 12.34 -2.39
C ALA A 397 27.25 13.22 -1.29
N ASN A 398 26.14 13.92 -1.56
CA ASN A 398 25.55 14.86 -0.60
C ASN A 398 24.49 14.23 0.33
N ILE A 399 24.12 12.98 0.11
CA ILE A 399 23.18 12.23 0.97
C ILE A 399 23.86 11.75 2.28
N ILE A 400 25.20 11.69 2.33
CA ILE A 400 25.95 11.13 3.47
C ILE A 400 26.20 12.15 4.60
N LYS A 401 26.11 13.46 4.33
CA LYS A 401 26.46 14.49 5.34
C LYS A 401 25.30 14.96 6.22
N SER A 402 24.04 14.71 5.88
CA SER A 402 22.89 15.16 6.68
C SER A 402 22.36 14.12 7.68
N SER A 403 22.79 12.86 7.57
CA SER A 403 22.35 11.74 8.43
C SER A 403 23.32 11.40 9.58
N LEU A 404 24.48 12.06 9.67
CA LEU A 404 25.47 11.88 10.74
C LEU A 404 25.76 13.20 11.47
N SER A 405 24.78 13.71 12.23
CA SER A 405 25.07 14.66 13.32
C SER A 405 24.27 14.30 14.57
N ILE A 406 24.60 13.16 15.17
CA ILE A 406 24.21 12.85 16.55
C ILE A 406 25.22 13.57 17.45
N ARG A 407 24.81 14.69 18.07
CA ARG A 407 25.55 15.27 19.20
C ARG A 407 25.26 14.41 20.45
N PRO A 408 26.27 13.97 21.21
CA PRO A 408 26.03 13.26 22.46
C PRO A 408 25.47 14.24 23.51
N LYS A 409 24.34 13.86 24.13
CA LYS A 409 23.84 14.54 25.33
C LYS A 409 24.66 14.09 26.53
N SER A 410 25.28 15.06 27.18
CA SER A 410 26.01 14.90 28.43
C SER A 410 25.10 14.43 29.57
N SER A 411 25.61 13.49 30.34
CA SER A 411 25.05 12.96 31.59
C SER A 411 25.05 14.03 32.68
N PHE A 412 23.87 14.34 33.23
CA PHE A 412 23.75 15.08 34.49
C PHE A 412 23.77 14.09 35.66
N ALA A 413 24.86 14.10 36.42
CA ALA A 413 24.96 13.48 37.72
C ALA A 413 24.12 14.27 38.74
N ARG A 414 23.22 13.60 39.47
CA ARG A 414 22.66 14.11 40.72
C ARG A 414 23.27 13.33 41.87
N GLY A 415 24.12 14.01 42.63
CA GLY A 415 24.60 13.52 43.91
C GLY A 415 23.50 13.61 44.97
N THR A 416 23.25 12.50 45.65
CA THR A 416 22.54 12.45 46.93
C THR A 416 23.56 12.48 48.06
N LYS A 417 23.54 13.56 48.84
CA LYS A 417 24.23 13.67 50.13
C LYS A 417 23.50 12.81 51.16
N VAL A 418 24.25 12.02 51.91
CA VAL A 418 23.84 11.43 53.19
C VAL A 418 24.38 12.33 54.30
N PRO A 419 23.60 12.72 55.32
CA PRO A 419 24.14 13.17 56.59
C PRO A 419 24.22 11.99 57.59
N LEU A 420 25.22 12.11 58.47
CA LEU A 420 25.65 11.24 59.57
C LEU A 420 24.55 10.43 60.27
#